data_AF-A0A519Z9L4-F1
#
_entry.id   AF-A0A519Z9L4-F1
#
_cell.length_a   1.000
_cell.length_b   1.000
_cell.length_c   1.000
_cell.angle_alpha   90.00
_cell.angle_beta   90.00
_cell.angle_gamma   90.00
#
_symmetry.space_group_name_H-M   'P 1'
#
loop_
_entity.id
_entity.type
_entity.pdbx_description
1 polymer ?
#
loop_
_entity_poly.entity_id
_entity_poly.type
_entity_poly.pdbx_seq_one_letter_code
_entity_poly.pdbx_strand_id
1 'polypeptide(L)'
;LEPSANPVGEGIGHFLGAMRVDGFRPAQDFKDHLDNWIERFKSAKTIDPNKKVIIPGEPEYAFEIERKKNGIPLIDAVVNDLNELATKLGVAILKN
;
A
#
# COMPACT_ATOMS: atom_id res chain seq x y z
N LEU A 1 -33.56 9.51 -4.65
CA LEU A 1 -33.49 8.85 -3.34
C LEU A 1 -33.16 9.93 -2.33
N GLU A 2 -34.05 10.19 -1.38
CA GLU A 2 -33.75 11.13 -0.29
C GLU A 2 -32.72 10.51 0.67
N PRO A 3 -31.80 11.31 1.24
CA PRO A 3 -30.79 10.80 2.17
C PRO A 3 -31.44 10.21 3.44
N SER A 4 -30.79 9.18 4.01
CA SER A 4 -31.24 8.49 5.24
C SER A 4 -31.47 9.45 6.40
N ALA A 5 -32.55 9.24 7.17
CA ALA A 5 -32.90 10.03 8.35
C ALA A 5 -31.86 9.97 9.49
N ASN A 6 -30.95 8.99 9.47
CA ASN A 6 -29.84 8.84 10.41
C ASN A 6 -28.52 8.63 9.64
N PRO A 7 -27.83 9.70 9.23
CA PRO A 7 -26.49 9.59 8.63
C PRO A 7 -25.47 9.19 9.71
N VAL A 8 -24.40 8.48 9.32
CA VAL A 8 -23.32 8.03 10.21
C VAL A 8 -22.38 9.18 10.66
N GLY A 9 -22.91 10.36 11.00
CA GLY A 9 -22.11 11.55 11.35
C GLY A 9 -21.00 11.88 10.33
N GLU A 10 -19.90 12.49 10.77
CA GLU A 10 -18.63 12.56 10.00
C GLU A 10 -17.82 11.25 10.06
N GLY A 11 -18.41 10.17 10.58
CA GLY A 11 -17.74 8.89 10.81
C GLY A 11 -17.60 8.08 9.53
N ILE A 12 -16.38 7.66 9.20
CA ILE A 12 -16.13 6.70 8.12
C ILE A 12 -16.38 5.29 8.66
N GLY A 13 -17.24 4.52 8.00
CA GLY A 13 -17.43 3.11 8.31
C GLY A 13 -16.25 2.27 7.81
N HIS A 14 -15.71 1.41 8.66
CA HIS A 14 -14.64 0.47 8.29
C HIS A 14 -15.11 -0.98 8.52
N PHE A 15 -14.78 -1.85 7.58
CA PHE A 15 -15.00 -3.29 7.70
C PHE A 15 -13.66 -4.02 7.54
N LEU A 16 -13.37 -4.92 8.47
CA LEU A 16 -12.13 -5.70 8.47
C LEU A 16 -12.49 -7.18 8.55
N GLY A 17 -11.81 -7.99 7.75
CA GLY A 17 -11.94 -9.44 7.73
C GLY A 17 -10.57 -10.11 7.81
N ALA A 18 -10.47 -11.17 8.60
CA ALA A 18 -9.29 -12.02 8.68
C ALA A 18 -9.71 -13.47 8.54
N MET A 19 -9.11 -14.18 7.59
CA MET A 19 -9.37 -15.60 7.35
C MET A 19 -8.12 -16.40 7.67
N ARG A 20 -8.27 -17.40 8.55
CA ARG A 20 -7.16 -18.28 8.94
C ARG A 20 -6.99 -19.39 7.90
N VAL A 21 -5.95 -19.30 7.07
CA VAL A 21 -5.74 -20.22 5.93
C VAL A 21 -5.53 -21.68 6.34
N ASP A 22 -4.88 -21.91 7.49
CA ASP A 22 -4.65 -23.26 8.03
C ASP A 22 -5.92 -23.97 8.52
N GLY A 23 -7.02 -23.23 8.66
CA GLY A 23 -8.34 -23.78 8.93
C GLY A 23 -8.97 -24.48 7.73
N PHE A 24 -8.39 -24.31 6.53
CA PHE A 24 -8.90 -24.88 5.28
C PHE A 24 -7.93 -25.89 4.65
N ARG A 25 -6.62 -25.66 4.77
CA ARG A 25 -5.56 -26.52 4.22
C ARG A 25 -4.21 -26.20 4.87
N PRO A 26 -3.18 -27.06 4.78
CA PRO A 26 -1.85 -26.72 5.28
C PRO A 26 -1.37 -25.36 4.75
N ALA A 27 -0.84 -24.53 5.65
CA ALA A 27 -0.44 -23.16 5.32
C ALA A 27 0.66 -23.11 4.25
N GLN A 28 1.55 -24.12 4.23
CA GLN A 28 2.61 -24.21 3.23
C GLN A 28 2.01 -24.46 1.83
N ASP A 29 1.16 -25.48 1.67
CA ASP A 29 0.54 -25.76 0.38
C ASP A 29 -0.31 -24.58 -0.14
N PHE A 30 -0.92 -23.79 0.76
CA PHE A 30 -1.61 -22.57 0.37
C PHE A 30 -0.65 -21.54 -0.27
N LYS A 31 0.53 -21.34 0.35
CA LYS A 31 1.56 -20.42 -0.16
C LYS A 31 2.17 -20.93 -1.46
N ASP A 32 2.52 -22.21 -1.53
CA ASP A 32 3.10 -22.81 -2.74
C ASP A 32 2.13 -22.70 -3.93
N HIS A 33 0.82 -22.85 -3.69
CA HIS A 33 -0.19 -22.65 -4.71
C HIS A 33 -0.31 -21.18 -5.14
N LEU A 34 -0.17 -20.22 -4.22
CA LEU A 34 -0.13 -18.80 -4.58
C LEU A 34 1.10 -18.46 -5.43
N ASP A 35 2.26 -19.03 -5.12
CA ASP A 35 3.49 -18.84 -5.91
C ASP A 35 3.30 -19.33 -7.35
N ASN A 36 2.72 -20.51 -7.55
CA ASN A 36 2.37 -21.02 -8.87
C ASN A 36 1.46 -20.06 -9.66
N TRP A 37 0.49 -19.42 -9.00
CA TRP A 37 -0.39 -18.45 -9.64
C TRP A 37 0.34 -17.15 -9.99
N ILE A 38 1.21 -16.67 -9.12
CA ILE A 38 2.04 -15.50 -9.37
C ILE A 38 2.92 -15.72 -10.59
N GLU A 39 3.61 -16.87 -10.66
CA GLU A 39 4.42 -17.25 -11.82
C GLU A 39 3.59 -17.31 -13.11
N ARG A 40 2.41 -17.94 -13.04
CA ARG A 40 1.46 -18.00 -14.17
C ARG A 40 1.12 -16.60 -14.67
N PHE A 41 0.75 -15.67 -13.80
CA PHE A 41 0.41 -14.30 -14.19
C PHE A 41 1.61 -13.57 -14.79
N LYS A 42 2.79 -13.70 -14.18
CA LYS A 42 4.02 -13.07 -14.69
C LYS A 42 4.45 -13.61 -16.05
N SER A 43 4.12 -14.85 -16.37
CA SER A 43 4.41 -15.46 -17.67
C SER A 43 3.45 -15.06 -18.80
N ALA A 44 2.33 -14.38 -18.48
CA ALA A 44 1.33 -14.03 -19.47
C ALA A 44 1.85 -13.01 -20.50
N LYS A 45 1.48 -13.21 -21.77
CA LYS A 45 1.83 -12.29 -22.85
C LYS A 45 1.07 -10.96 -22.67
N THR A 46 1.80 -9.87 -22.61
CA THR A 46 1.26 -8.51 -22.52
C THR A 46 1.10 -7.89 -23.91
N ILE A 47 0.19 -6.91 -24.03
CA ILE A 47 -0.04 -6.16 -25.27
C ILE A 47 1.19 -5.28 -25.60
N ASP A 48 1.75 -4.65 -24.57
CA ASP A 48 2.98 -3.88 -24.65
C ASP A 48 4.14 -4.72 -24.08
N PRO A 49 5.12 -5.13 -24.90
CA PRO A 49 6.27 -5.93 -24.45
C PRO A 49 7.10 -5.25 -23.35
N ASN A 50 7.02 -3.93 -23.23
CA ASN A 50 7.75 -3.17 -22.21
C ASN A 50 7.03 -3.11 -20.86
N LYS A 51 5.76 -3.53 -20.80
CA LYS A 51 4.95 -3.53 -19.58
C LYS A 51 4.64 -4.97 -19.20
N LYS A 52 5.32 -5.47 -18.17
CA LYS A 52 5.07 -6.81 -17.60
C LYS A 52 3.84 -6.79 -16.71
N VAL A 53 3.25 -7.97 -16.49
CA VAL A 53 2.21 -8.14 -15.47
C VAL A 53 2.83 -7.91 -14.09
N ILE A 54 2.17 -7.08 -13.28
CA ILE A 54 2.56 -6.78 -11.90
C ILE A 54 1.57 -7.43 -10.94
N ILE A 55 2.07 -7.91 -9.79
CA ILE A 55 1.23 -8.43 -8.73
C ILE A 55 0.90 -7.30 -7.75
N PRO A 56 -0.35 -7.20 -7.25
CA PRO A 56 -0.69 -6.23 -6.21
C PRO A 56 0.28 -6.32 -5.02
N GLY A 57 0.86 -5.18 -4.62
CA GLY A 57 1.87 -5.10 -3.56
C GLY A 57 3.33 -5.16 -4.06
N GLU A 58 3.59 -5.58 -5.31
CA GLU A 58 4.95 -5.65 -5.85
C GLU A 58 5.59 -4.26 -6.07
N PRO A 59 4.92 -3.26 -6.68
CA PRO A 59 5.45 -1.90 -6.76
C PRO A 59 5.71 -1.28 -5.38
N GLU A 60 4.79 -1.49 -4.44
CA GLU A 60 4.91 -0.98 -3.07
C GLU A 60 6.10 -1.59 -2.34
N TYR A 61 6.30 -2.91 -2.46
CA TYR A 61 7.47 -3.61 -1.90
C TYR A 61 8.79 -3.10 -2.51
N ALA A 62 8.82 -2.88 -3.82
CA ALA A 62 9.98 -2.32 -4.50
C ALA A 62 10.31 -0.90 -4.00
N PHE A 63 9.30 -0.04 -3.87
CA PHE A 63 9.48 1.31 -3.31
C PHE A 63 9.86 1.29 -1.83
N GLU A 64 9.35 0.35 -1.04
CA GLU A 64 9.75 0.20 0.36
C GLU A 64 11.24 -0.11 0.47
N ILE A 65 11.73 -1.10 -0.28
CA ILE A 65 13.16 -1.47 -0.30
C ILE A 65 14.02 -0.27 -0.72
N GLU A 66 13.63 0.40 -1.80
CA GLU A 66 14.36 1.52 -2.37
C GLU A 66 14.43 2.70 -1.40
N ARG A 67 13.28 3.14 -0.87
CA ARG A 67 13.18 4.30 0.02
C ARG A 67 13.73 4.05 1.40
N LYS A 68 13.73 2.80 1.87
CA LYS A 68 14.39 2.43 3.13
C LYS A 68 15.91 2.59 3.05
N LYS A 69 16.49 2.42 1.85
CA LYS A 69 17.92 2.60 1.62
C LYS A 69 18.27 4.05 1.25
N ASN A 70 17.49 4.67 0.37
CA ASN A 70 17.83 5.94 -0.26
C ASN A 70 17.12 7.16 0.35
N GLY A 71 16.17 6.94 1.26
CA GLY A 71 15.30 7.98 1.80
C GLY A 71 13.99 8.11 1.02
N ILE A 72 13.01 8.81 1.61
CA ILE A 72 11.72 9.08 0.98
C ILE A 72 11.80 10.43 0.26
N PRO A 73 11.59 10.48 -1.07
CA PRO A 73 11.57 11.75 -1.79
C PRO A 73 10.32 12.53 -1.41
N LEU A 74 10.51 13.74 -0.88
CA LEU A 74 9.44 14.69 -0.59
C LEU A 74 9.53 15.87 -1.56
N ILE A 75 8.37 16.41 -1.93
CA ILE A 75 8.30 17.65 -2.71
C ILE A 75 8.47 18.86 -1.79
N ASP A 76 8.98 19.97 -2.33
CA ASP A 76 9.29 21.19 -1.55
C ASP A 76 8.08 21.71 -0.76
N ALA A 77 6.88 21.64 -1.34
CA ALA A 77 5.65 22.06 -0.65
C ALA A 77 5.42 21.27 0.66
N VAL A 78 5.64 19.96 0.64
CA VAL A 78 5.48 19.10 1.83
C VAL A 78 6.56 19.40 2.87
N VAL A 79 7.81 19.64 2.43
CA VAL A 79 8.89 20.03 3.35
C VAL A 79 8.57 21.34 4.04
N ASN A 80 8.03 22.33 3.30
CA ASN A 80 7.64 23.62 3.84
C ASN A 80 6.52 23.48 4.88
N ASP A 81 5.46 22.74 4.56
CA ASP A 81 4.32 22.52 5.46
C ASP A 81 4.76 21.83 6.76
N LEU A 82 5.63 20.81 6.66
CA LEU A 82 6.17 20.10 7.82
C LEU A 82 7.05 21.01 8.70
N ASN A 83 7.88 21.86 8.08
CA ASN A 83 8.75 22.78 8.80
C ASN A 83 7.98 23.94 9.46
N GLU A 84 6.90 24.41 8.84
CA GLU A 84 5.98 25.37 9.45
C GLU A 84 5.30 24.76 10.68
N LEU A 85 4.80 23.52 10.55
CA LEU A 85 4.19 22.80 11.67
C LEU A 85 5.20 22.56 12.81
N ALA A 86 6.42 22.14 12.48
CA ALA A 86 7.48 21.93 13.45
C ALA A 86 7.79 23.19 14.26
N THR A 87 7.83 24.34 13.58
CA THR A 87 8.04 25.65 14.21
C THR A 87 6.90 26.00 15.17
N LYS A 88 5.64 25.82 14.75
CA LYS A 88 4.46 26.08 15.59
C LYS A 88 4.43 25.21 16.86
N LEU A 89 4.88 23.96 16.73
CA LEU A 89 4.90 22.99 17.83
C LEU A 89 6.18 23.05 18.66
N GLY A 90 7.18 23.85 18.28
CA GLY A 90 8.46 23.96 18.99
C GLY A 90 9.34 22.71 18.89
N VAL A 91 9.24 21.94 17.80
CA VAL A 91 10.07 20.74 17.55
C VAL A 91 11.09 20.99 16.43
N ALA A 92 12.07 20.08 16.30
CA ALA A 92 13.11 20.21 15.29
C ALA A 92 12.54 20.14 13.86
N ILE A 93 13.00 21.06 13.00
CA ILE A 93 12.64 21.07 11.58
C ILE A 93 13.32 19.92 10.82
N LEU A 94 12.70 19.50 9.72
CA LEU A 94 13.29 18.56 8.77
C LEU A 94 14.47 19.24 8.06
N LYS A 95 15.64 18.59 8.12
CA LYS A 95 16.85 19.03 7.43
C LYS A 95 16.92 18.33 6.08
N ASN A 96 17.12 19.12 5.02
CA ASN A 96 17.38 18.62 3.66
C ASN A 96 18.77 18.00 3.55
#